data_AF-A0A496ZHN8-F1
#
_entry.id   AF-A0A496ZHN8-F1
#
_cell.length_a   1.000
_cell.length_b   1.000
_cell.length_c   1.000
_cell.angle_alpha   90.00
_cell.angle_beta   90.00
_cell.angle_gamma   90.00
#
_symmetry.space_group_name_H-M   'P 1'
#
loop_
_entity.id
_entity.type
_entity.pdbx_description
1 polymer ?
#
loop_
_entity_poly.entity_id
_entity_poly.type
_entity_poly.pdbx_seq_one_letter_code
_entity_poly.pdbx_strand_id
1 'polypeptide(L)'
;MFSSLLKYRCIIPAVMIFLTFGCAGMQEQLEKFKQKMNQMGQINLPDPIAVSLDKMPEDAALVTIAIHNKIVMADKYRSEKVRFEKNIDAGSFLIGKELKFSGTELYIYQTEKSSPSEKTIAGKINFEGPLGRRASALFLSRFRSVKKNEIVIKEARVEPLYSTKPEPVMFIVEAASLPKSANLFPDSYMELSEFAGKKAISPSLNEIFAEETEENMEYAVFVFLLDRISPSAKLQVKVSTNRTSIYGYKKATRYLDFNGWRVGILTGQFSLSGWDQAEPLYLKAVFMPGKEVGKMRPSRVIGRYAIHKTESMKSK
;
A
#
# COMPACT_ATOMS: atom_id res chain seq x y z
N MET A 1 -85.21 -1.52 -19.08
CA MET A 1 -85.36 -0.55 -17.99
C MET A 1 -83.96 -0.15 -17.55
N PHE A 2 -83.48 1.00 -18.06
CA PHE A 2 -83.28 2.24 -17.28
C PHE A 2 -82.27 2.03 -16.13
N SER A 3 -81.01 2.48 -16.27
CA SER A 3 -80.54 3.85 -15.96
C SER A 3 -80.86 4.21 -14.48
N SER A 4 -79.98 4.78 -13.66
CA SER A 4 -78.70 5.46 -13.89
C SER A 4 -78.24 6.12 -12.57
N LEU A 5 -76.93 6.49 -12.51
CA LEU A 5 -76.36 7.65 -11.76
C LEU A 5 -76.33 7.52 -10.21
N LEU A 6 -75.35 7.95 -9.42
CA LEU A 6 -74.17 8.84 -9.55
C LEU A 6 -73.42 8.69 -8.19
N LYS A 7 -72.08 8.66 -8.06
CA LYS A 7 -71.25 9.88 -7.94
C LYS A 7 -69.75 9.54 -7.94
N TYR A 8 -69.04 10.30 -8.77
CA TYR A 8 -67.61 10.44 -8.97
C TYR A 8 -66.82 11.00 -7.77
N ARG A 9 -65.51 10.66 -7.73
CA ARG A 9 -64.28 11.45 -7.38
C ARG A 9 -63.26 10.45 -6.77
N CYS A 10 -61.97 10.36 -7.09
CA CYS A 10 -61.01 11.24 -7.74
C CYS A 10 -59.69 10.45 -8.04
N ILE A 11 -58.99 10.81 -9.14
CA ILE A 11 -57.52 10.82 -9.37
C ILE A 11 -56.77 9.48 -9.68
N ILE A 12 -56.55 9.26 -10.99
CA ILE A 12 -55.32 8.96 -11.79
C ILE A 12 -54.03 8.39 -11.12
N PRO A 13 -53.21 7.59 -11.85
CA PRO A 13 -52.46 6.41 -11.38
C PRO A 13 -50.92 6.58 -11.35
N ALA A 14 -50.22 5.51 -10.94
CA ALA A 14 -48.82 5.16 -11.25
C ALA A 14 -47.68 5.97 -10.58
N VAL A 15 -46.52 5.30 -10.52
CA VAL A 15 -45.18 5.79 -10.13
C VAL A 15 -44.87 5.75 -8.62
N MET A 16 -44.46 4.58 -8.14
CA MET A 16 -43.60 4.43 -6.95
C MET A 16 -42.64 3.23 -7.16
N ILE A 17 -41.90 3.27 -8.28
CA ILE A 17 -40.68 2.50 -8.49
C ILE A 17 -39.62 3.51 -8.89
N PHE A 18 -38.42 3.42 -8.29
CA PHE A 18 -37.20 4.23 -8.50
C PHE A 18 -37.01 5.49 -7.64
N LEU A 19 -36.68 5.35 -6.35
CA LEU A 19 -35.89 6.37 -5.64
C LEU A 19 -34.98 5.81 -4.50
N THR A 20 -34.35 4.64 -4.65
CA THR A 20 -33.32 4.17 -3.67
C THR A 20 -32.02 3.63 -4.28
N PHE A 21 -31.83 3.68 -5.60
CA PHE A 21 -30.64 3.11 -6.28
C PHE A 21 -29.35 3.95 -6.22
N GLY A 22 -29.31 5.03 -5.43
CA GLY A 22 -28.20 5.98 -5.46
C GLY A 22 -26.88 5.46 -4.84
N CYS A 23 -26.95 4.70 -3.75
CA CYS A 23 -25.76 4.24 -3.01
C CYS A 23 -25.61 2.70 -2.99
N ALA A 24 -26.72 1.94 -2.98
CA ALA A 24 -26.70 0.48 -2.88
C ALA A 24 -26.11 -0.19 -4.14
N GLY A 25 -26.45 0.31 -5.34
CA GLY A 25 -25.92 -0.26 -6.59
C GLY A 25 -24.42 -0.01 -6.78
N MET A 26 -23.91 1.13 -6.30
CA MET A 26 -22.47 1.40 -6.40
C MET A 26 -21.66 0.70 -5.29
N GLN A 27 -22.27 0.50 -4.11
CA GLN A 27 -21.74 -0.42 -3.10
C GLN A 27 -21.63 -1.83 -3.68
N GLU A 28 -22.67 -2.32 -4.36
CA GLU A 28 -22.67 -3.64 -4.98
C GLU A 28 -21.65 -3.74 -6.13
N GLN A 29 -21.51 -2.69 -6.96
CA GLN A 29 -20.50 -2.67 -8.02
C GLN A 29 -19.08 -2.60 -7.46
N LEU A 30 -18.85 -1.81 -6.41
CA LEU A 30 -17.55 -1.76 -5.75
C LEU A 30 -17.28 -3.08 -5.02
N GLU A 31 -18.25 -3.68 -4.34
CA GLU A 31 -18.08 -4.99 -3.70
C GLU A 31 -17.91 -6.10 -4.73
N LYS A 32 -18.57 -6.06 -5.89
CA LYS A 32 -18.30 -6.97 -7.01
C LYS A 32 -16.93 -6.73 -7.60
N PHE A 33 -16.50 -5.47 -7.74
CA PHE A 33 -15.16 -5.12 -8.22
C PHE A 33 -14.09 -5.58 -7.22
N LYS A 34 -14.27 -5.31 -5.93
CA LYS A 34 -13.44 -5.82 -4.84
C LYS A 34 -13.46 -7.33 -4.78
N GLN A 35 -14.61 -7.97 -4.86
CA GLN A 35 -14.74 -9.43 -4.80
C GLN A 35 -14.03 -10.04 -6.00
N LYS A 36 -14.20 -9.45 -7.20
CA LYS A 36 -13.46 -9.84 -8.40
C LYS A 36 -11.96 -9.62 -8.19
N MET A 37 -11.50 -8.48 -7.67
CA MET A 37 -10.08 -8.21 -7.42
C MET A 37 -9.49 -9.04 -6.27
N ASN A 38 -10.25 -9.34 -5.23
CA ASN A 38 -9.89 -10.19 -4.10
C ASN A 38 -9.88 -11.68 -4.50
N GLN A 39 -10.76 -12.09 -5.42
CA GLN A 39 -10.74 -13.41 -6.06
C GLN A 39 -9.55 -13.54 -7.01
N MET A 40 -9.18 -12.47 -7.70
CA MET A 40 -8.04 -12.41 -8.62
C MET A 40 -6.69 -12.23 -7.89
N GLY A 41 -6.71 -11.79 -6.64
CA GLY A 41 -5.52 -11.32 -5.92
C GLY A 41 -4.91 -10.09 -6.62
N GLN A 42 -3.93 -9.44 -5.98
CA GLN A 42 -3.16 -8.37 -6.64
C GLN A 42 -2.44 -8.80 -7.93
N ILE A 43 -2.40 -10.11 -8.21
CA ILE A 43 -1.60 -10.70 -9.29
C ILE A 43 -2.34 -10.66 -10.64
N ASN A 44 -3.67 -10.48 -10.65
CA ASN A 44 -4.47 -10.56 -11.88
C ASN A 44 -5.49 -9.41 -12.01
N LEU A 45 -5.04 -8.15 -11.92
CA LEU A 45 -5.85 -7.06 -12.49
C LEU A 45 -6.01 -7.32 -13.99
N PRO A 46 -7.17 -6.99 -14.61
CA PRO A 46 -7.28 -7.10 -16.07
C PRO A 46 -6.25 -6.18 -16.72
N ASP A 47 -5.89 -6.48 -17.97
CA ASP A 47 -4.99 -5.61 -18.72
C ASP A 47 -5.59 -4.19 -18.77
N PRO A 48 -4.78 -3.16 -18.45
CA PRO A 48 -5.26 -1.79 -18.46
C PRO A 48 -5.60 -1.33 -19.88
N ILE A 49 -6.71 -0.64 -20.02
CA ILE A 49 -7.13 0.08 -21.24
C ILE A 49 -6.14 1.23 -21.52
N ALA A 50 -5.59 1.85 -20.47
CA ALA A 50 -4.56 2.87 -20.56
C ALA A 50 -3.61 2.79 -19.36
N VAL A 51 -2.30 2.96 -19.61
CA VAL A 51 -1.21 2.85 -18.61
C VAL A 51 -0.65 4.19 -18.15
N SER A 52 -1.23 5.30 -18.61
CA SER A 52 -0.81 6.66 -18.27
C SER A 52 -1.92 7.66 -18.59
N LEU A 53 -1.87 8.86 -17.99
CA LEU A 53 -2.88 9.90 -18.17
C LEU A 53 -3.03 10.35 -19.64
N ASP A 54 -1.94 10.40 -20.41
CA ASP A 54 -1.93 10.81 -21.82
C ASP A 54 -2.56 9.76 -22.75
N LYS A 55 -2.66 8.51 -22.30
CA LYS A 55 -3.31 7.41 -23.06
C LYS A 55 -4.78 7.20 -22.65
N MET A 56 -5.25 7.89 -21.62
CA MET A 56 -6.65 7.81 -21.20
C MET A 56 -7.55 8.68 -22.10
N PRO A 57 -8.84 8.34 -22.22
CA PRO A 57 -9.85 9.31 -22.67
C PRO A 57 -9.74 10.61 -21.86
N GLU A 58 -9.85 11.77 -22.52
CA GLU A 58 -9.60 13.09 -21.92
C GLU A 58 -10.40 13.32 -20.62
N ASP A 59 -11.68 12.92 -20.62
CA ASP A 59 -12.54 13.04 -19.46
C ASP A 59 -12.16 12.09 -18.32
N ALA A 60 -11.80 10.85 -18.62
CA ALA A 60 -11.28 9.89 -17.65
C ALA A 60 -9.97 10.38 -17.01
N ALA A 61 -9.09 11.01 -17.79
CA ALA A 61 -7.86 11.62 -17.27
C ALA A 61 -8.17 12.75 -16.29
N LEU A 62 -9.09 13.65 -16.64
CA LEU A 62 -9.52 14.76 -15.76
C LEU A 62 -10.14 14.26 -14.45
N VAL A 63 -10.98 13.22 -14.51
CA VAL A 63 -11.56 12.60 -13.31
C VAL A 63 -10.49 11.96 -12.44
N THR A 64 -9.54 11.24 -13.05
CA THR A 64 -8.43 10.59 -12.34
C THR A 64 -7.56 11.62 -11.60
N ILE A 65 -7.23 12.73 -12.27
CA ILE A 65 -6.50 13.86 -11.66
C ILE A 65 -7.29 14.45 -10.49
N ALA A 66 -8.59 14.69 -10.65
CA ALA A 66 -9.43 15.24 -9.59
C ALA A 66 -9.51 14.31 -8.36
N ILE A 67 -9.61 13.00 -8.57
CA ILE A 67 -9.57 11.99 -7.50
C ILE A 67 -8.21 12.00 -6.81
N HIS A 68 -7.11 11.97 -7.58
CA HIS A 68 -5.75 12.08 -7.04
C HIS A 68 -5.60 13.29 -6.12
N ASN A 69 -5.99 14.48 -6.58
CA ASN A 69 -5.83 15.72 -5.82
C ASN A 69 -6.62 15.72 -4.51
N LYS A 70 -7.80 15.09 -4.53
CA LYS A 70 -8.61 14.91 -3.33
C LYS A 70 -7.97 13.92 -2.35
N ILE A 71 -7.34 12.85 -2.83
CA ILE A 71 -6.60 11.87 -2.01
C ILE A 71 -5.43 12.54 -1.27
N VAL A 72 -4.59 13.30 -1.99
CA VAL A 72 -3.40 13.95 -1.39
C VAL A 72 -3.71 15.25 -0.64
N MET A 73 -5.00 15.62 -0.54
CA MET A 73 -5.46 16.88 0.04
C MET A 73 -4.74 18.12 -0.54
N ALA A 74 -4.38 18.06 -1.83
CA ALA A 74 -3.72 19.16 -2.50
C ALA A 74 -4.79 20.13 -3.04
N ASP A 75 -5.03 21.24 -2.33
CA ASP A 75 -5.85 22.35 -2.84
C ASP A 75 -5.28 22.99 -4.12
N LYS A 76 -4.01 22.73 -4.42
CA LYS A 76 -3.25 23.31 -5.55
C LYS A 76 -3.82 22.98 -6.93
N TYR A 77 -4.76 22.03 -7.02
CA TYR A 77 -5.38 21.61 -8.27
C TYR A 77 -6.90 21.50 -8.17
N ARG A 78 -7.56 22.42 -7.45
CA ARG A 78 -9.01 22.64 -7.65
C ARG A 78 -9.23 23.06 -9.09
N SER A 79 -9.58 22.11 -9.93
CA SER A 79 -9.98 22.36 -11.30
C SER A 79 -11.38 22.98 -11.26
N GLU A 80 -11.53 24.23 -11.71
CA GLU A 80 -12.85 24.85 -11.90
C GLU A 80 -13.76 24.03 -12.84
N LYS A 81 -13.12 23.15 -13.63
CA LYS A 81 -13.72 22.28 -14.63
C LYS A 81 -14.21 20.93 -14.10
N VAL A 82 -13.84 20.54 -12.87
CA VAL A 82 -14.27 19.27 -12.27
C VAL A 82 -14.85 19.51 -10.88
N ARG A 83 -16.13 19.17 -10.70
CA ARG A 83 -16.79 19.27 -9.39
C ARG A 83 -17.27 17.91 -8.89
N PHE A 84 -17.22 17.73 -7.57
CA PHE A 84 -17.75 16.57 -6.87
C PHE A 84 -19.15 16.91 -6.33
N GLU A 85 -20.17 16.11 -6.66
CA GLU A 85 -21.51 16.25 -6.07
C GLU A 85 -21.54 15.74 -4.62
N LYS A 86 -20.68 14.77 -4.30
CA LYS A 86 -20.50 14.20 -2.96
C LYS A 86 -19.02 14.19 -2.59
N ASN A 87 -18.71 14.35 -1.30
CA ASN A 87 -17.34 14.13 -0.83
C ASN A 87 -16.91 12.69 -1.17
N ILE A 88 -15.65 12.55 -1.58
CA ILE A 88 -15.05 11.23 -1.79
C ILE A 88 -14.95 10.54 -0.44
N ASP A 89 -15.44 9.31 -0.37
CA ASP A 89 -15.09 8.43 0.73
C ASP A 89 -13.64 7.93 0.53
N ALA A 90 -12.70 8.64 1.17
CA ALA A 90 -11.27 8.34 1.18
C ALA A 90 -10.76 8.10 2.61
N GLY A 91 -11.65 7.92 3.59
CA GLY A 91 -11.30 7.89 5.03
C GLY A 91 -10.28 6.81 5.39
N SER A 92 -10.25 5.71 4.64
CA SER A 92 -9.28 4.61 4.80
C SER A 92 -7.96 4.82 4.05
N PHE A 93 -7.87 5.79 3.15
CA PHE A 93 -6.71 6.05 2.29
C PHE A 93 -6.17 7.47 2.48
N LEU A 94 -5.83 7.82 3.73
CA LEU A 94 -5.01 8.99 3.99
C LEU A 94 -3.54 8.62 3.76
N ILE A 95 -2.98 9.17 2.69
CA ILE A 95 -1.55 9.15 2.42
C ILE A 95 -0.99 10.53 2.82
N GLY A 96 0.11 10.55 3.58
CA GLY A 96 0.73 11.81 3.99
C GLY A 96 1.09 12.68 2.79
N LYS A 97 1.12 14.00 2.97
CA LYS A 97 1.39 15.01 1.90
C LYS A 97 2.71 14.82 1.15
N GLU A 98 3.60 13.99 1.69
CA GLU A 98 4.91 13.67 1.14
C GLU A 98 4.87 12.70 -0.05
N LEU A 99 3.78 11.96 -0.23
CA LEU A 99 3.62 11.03 -1.33
C LEU A 99 3.16 11.78 -2.59
N LYS A 100 3.92 11.62 -3.68
CA LYS A 100 3.66 12.24 -4.97
C LYS A 100 3.08 11.22 -5.94
N PHE A 101 2.33 11.69 -6.92
CA PHE A 101 1.88 10.88 -8.05
C PHE A 101 3.08 10.26 -8.78
N SER A 102 3.06 8.94 -8.98
CA SER A 102 4.09 8.22 -9.76
C SER A 102 3.54 7.52 -11.00
N GLY A 103 2.22 7.30 -11.08
CA GLY A 103 1.61 6.71 -12.26
C GLY A 103 0.14 6.33 -12.06
N THR A 104 -0.50 5.86 -13.11
CA THR A 104 -1.91 5.46 -13.07
C THR A 104 -2.24 4.46 -14.17
N GLU A 105 -3.23 3.62 -13.93
CA GLU A 105 -3.74 2.63 -14.88
C GLU A 105 -5.28 2.73 -14.90
N LEU A 106 -5.89 2.66 -16.09
CA LEU A 106 -7.34 2.64 -16.27
C LEU A 106 -7.78 1.25 -16.73
N TYR A 107 -8.71 0.63 -16.00
CA TYR A 107 -9.19 -0.73 -16.30
C TYR A 107 -10.63 -0.76 -16.81
N ILE A 108 -11.44 0.21 -16.39
CA ILE A 108 -12.85 0.30 -16.78
C ILE A 108 -13.09 1.71 -17.32
N TYR A 109 -13.71 1.77 -18.49
CA TYR A 109 -14.26 2.98 -19.08
C TYR A 109 -15.53 2.60 -19.84
N GLN A 110 -16.69 2.81 -19.21
CA GLN A 110 -17.97 2.33 -19.72
C GLN A 110 -19.01 3.43 -19.64
N THR A 111 -19.80 3.57 -20.71
CA THR A 111 -20.99 4.42 -20.71
C THR A 111 -22.18 3.63 -20.17
N GLU A 112 -22.94 4.20 -19.24
CA GLU A 112 -24.11 3.56 -18.66
C GLU A 112 -25.23 3.43 -19.70
N LYS A 113 -25.74 2.22 -19.90
CA LYS A 113 -26.78 1.94 -20.93
C LYS A 113 -28.07 2.71 -20.67
N SER A 114 -28.46 2.85 -19.40
CA SER A 114 -29.68 3.54 -18.98
C SER A 114 -29.51 5.06 -18.89
N SER A 115 -28.28 5.57 -18.89
CA SER A 115 -27.97 7.00 -18.88
C SER A 115 -26.72 7.25 -19.73
N PRO A 116 -26.86 7.40 -21.06
CA PRO A 116 -25.71 7.54 -21.97
C PRO A 116 -24.81 8.76 -21.70
N SER A 117 -25.31 9.72 -20.91
CA SER A 117 -24.56 10.88 -20.43
C SER A 117 -23.61 10.56 -19.26
N GLU A 118 -23.76 9.38 -18.65
CA GLU A 118 -23.00 8.93 -17.49
C GLU A 118 -21.99 7.87 -17.88
N LYS A 119 -20.80 7.99 -17.27
CA LYS A 119 -19.69 7.08 -17.47
C LYS A 119 -19.20 6.58 -16.12
N THR A 120 -18.82 5.31 -16.11
CA THR A 120 -18.19 4.63 -15.00
C THR A 120 -16.73 4.36 -15.36
N ILE A 121 -15.82 4.79 -14.49
CA ILE A 121 -14.39 4.48 -14.60
C ILE A 121 -13.87 3.81 -13.35
N ALA A 122 -12.95 2.88 -13.55
CA ALA A 122 -12.18 2.28 -12.47
C ALA A 122 -10.71 2.18 -12.88
N GLY A 123 -9.85 2.46 -11.92
CA GLY A 123 -8.42 2.51 -12.17
C GLY A 123 -7.61 2.37 -10.90
N LYS A 124 -6.30 2.49 -11.08
CA LYS A 124 -5.29 2.46 -10.03
C LYS A 124 -4.46 3.73 -10.11
N ILE A 125 -4.13 4.29 -8.96
CA ILE A 125 -3.22 5.43 -8.81
C ILE A 125 -2.04 4.96 -7.97
N ASN A 126 -0.83 5.24 -8.44
CA ASN A 126 0.42 4.94 -7.76
C ASN A 126 1.02 6.21 -7.18
N PHE A 127 1.60 6.03 -6.00
CA PHE A 127 2.26 7.08 -5.26
C PHE A 127 3.66 6.64 -4.87
N GLU A 128 4.59 7.59 -4.95
CA GLU A 128 5.97 7.42 -4.53
C GLU A 128 6.39 8.63 -3.68
N GLY A 129 7.12 8.34 -2.62
CA GLY A 129 7.61 9.31 -1.65
C GLY A 129 9.11 9.20 -1.50
N PRO A 130 9.70 10.01 -0.61
CA PRO A 130 11.13 9.96 -0.38
C PRO A 130 11.58 8.58 0.11
N LEU A 131 12.87 8.27 -0.10
CA LEU A 131 13.50 7.00 0.26
C LEU A 131 12.82 5.76 -0.35
N GLY A 132 12.18 5.91 -1.52
CA GLY A 132 11.55 4.81 -2.25
C GLY A 132 10.23 4.32 -1.64
N ARG A 133 9.61 5.09 -0.74
CA ARG A 133 8.33 4.73 -0.11
C ARG A 133 7.21 4.70 -1.16
N ARG A 134 6.46 3.60 -1.25
CA ARG A 134 5.40 3.40 -2.26
C ARG A 134 4.05 3.08 -1.64
N ALA A 135 2.99 3.54 -2.28
CA ALA A 135 1.61 3.15 -2.02
C ALA A 135 0.79 3.19 -3.31
N SER A 136 -0.30 2.43 -3.34
CA SER A 136 -1.25 2.46 -4.44
C SER A 136 -2.67 2.54 -3.90
N ALA A 137 -3.55 3.12 -4.69
CA ALA A 137 -4.99 3.10 -4.46
C ALA A 137 -5.72 2.61 -5.69
N LEU A 138 -6.86 1.96 -5.46
CA LEU A 138 -7.87 1.71 -6.46
C LEU A 138 -8.95 2.77 -6.34
N PHE A 139 -9.49 3.19 -7.47
CA PHE A 139 -10.63 4.08 -7.50
C PHE A 139 -11.72 3.54 -8.41
N LEU A 140 -12.95 3.86 -8.04
CA LEU A 140 -14.15 3.71 -8.85
C LEU A 140 -14.89 5.05 -8.84
N SER A 141 -15.30 5.52 -10.01
CA SER A 141 -15.96 6.81 -10.15
C SER A 141 -17.05 6.77 -11.19
N ARG A 142 -18.15 7.47 -10.89
CA ARG A 142 -19.24 7.76 -11.82
C ARG A 142 -19.29 9.25 -12.08
N PHE A 143 -19.29 9.63 -13.35
CA PHE A 143 -19.30 11.03 -13.75
C PHE A 143 -20.16 11.27 -14.99
N ARG A 144 -20.48 12.53 -15.23
CA ARG A 144 -21.10 13.00 -16.47
C ARG A 144 -20.39 14.24 -16.99
N SER A 145 -20.38 14.40 -18.30
CA SER A 145 -19.92 15.62 -18.96
C SER A 145 -21.11 16.57 -19.13
N VAL A 146 -21.02 17.79 -18.59
CA VAL A 146 -22.11 18.78 -18.63
C VAL A 146 -21.92 19.77 -19.79
N LYS A 147 -20.69 20.17 -20.05
CA LYS A 147 -20.26 20.92 -21.24
C LYS A 147 -18.89 20.41 -21.70
N LYS A 148 -18.35 20.99 -22.79
CA LYS A 148 -16.98 20.72 -23.22
C LYS A 148 -16.02 20.98 -22.04
N ASN A 149 -15.43 19.91 -21.53
CA ASN A 149 -14.48 19.90 -20.43
C ASN A 149 -15.04 20.34 -19.07
N GLU A 150 -16.37 20.33 -18.88
CA GLU A 150 -16.98 20.46 -17.54
C GLU A 150 -17.49 19.09 -17.08
N ILE A 151 -16.86 18.55 -16.04
CA ILE A 151 -17.14 17.21 -15.51
C ILE A 151 -17.75 17.32 -14.11
N VAL A 152 -18.79 16.51 -13.90
CA VAL A 152 -19.44 16.36 -12.61
C VAL A 152 -19.27 14.92 -12.15
N ILE A 153 -18.44 14.74 -11.13
CA ILE A 153 -18.24 13.46 -10.46
C ILE A 153 -19.38 13.29 -9.46
N LYS A 154 -20.32 12.38 -9.78
CA LYS A 154 -21.49 12.09 -8.93
C LYS A 154 -21.10 11.31 -7.69
N GLU A 155 -20.21 10.35 -7.86
CA GLU A 155 -19.71 9.49 -6.79
C GLU A 155 -18.30 9.03 -7.13
N ALA A 156 -17.42 9.03 -6.15
CA ALA A 156 -16.11 8.43 -6.25
C ALA A 156 -15.78 7.73 -4.94
N ARG A 157 -15.15 6.56 -5.05
CA ARG A 157 -14.67 5.77 -3.92
C ARG A 157 -13.21 5.39 -4.16
N VAL A 158 -12.43 5.42 -3.09
CA VAL A 158 -11.00 5.16 -3.14
C VAL A 158 -10.63 4.18 -2.04
N GLU A 159 -9.87 3.15 -2.39
CA GLU A 159 -9.43 2.13 -1.44
C GLU A 159 -7.92 1.86 -1.54
N PRO A 160 -7.24 1.56 -0.42
CA PRO A 160 -5.85 1.13 -0.45
C PRO A 160 -5.67 -0.14 -1.27
N LEU A 161 -4.65 -0.14 -2.12
CA LEU A 161 -4.13 -1.32 -2.78
C LEU A 161 -2.79 -1.70 -2.13
N TYR A 162 -2.82 -2.74 -1.27
CA TYR A 162 -1.70 -3.14 -0.42
C TYR A 162 -0.74 -4.12 -1.09
N SER A 163 0.55 -3.81 -1.16
CA SER A 163 1.53 -4.68 -1.84
C SER A 163 1.56 -6.11 -1.27
N THR A 164 1.49 -7.07 -2.17
CA THR A 164 1.73 -8.48 -1.90
C THR A 164 3.21 -8.79 -1.90
N LYS A 165 4.00 -8.11 -2.72
CA LYS A 165 5.46 -8.29 -2.86
C LYS A 165 6.17 -7.01 -2.37
N PRO A 166 6.08 -6.67 -1.08
CA PRO A 166 6.75 -5.48 -0.58
C PRO A 166 8.27 -5.67 -0.66
N GLU A 167 8.96 -4.62 -1.08
CA GLU A 167 10.41 -4.58 -1.15
C GLU A 167 11.01 -4.18 0.20
N PRO A 168 11.89 -5.00 0.79
CA PRO A 168 12.58 -4.64 2.01
C PRO A 168 13.91 -3.94 1.72
N VAL A 169 14.23 -2.93 2.53
CA VAL A 169 15.58 -2.34 2.65
C VAL A 169 16.12 -2.64 4.04
N MET A 170 17.41 -2.93 4.11
CA MET A 170 18.07 -3.34 5.35
C MET A 170 19.21 -2.38 5.70
N PHE A 171 19.28 -2.02 6.97
CA PHE A 171 20.42 -1.31 7.56
C PHE A 171 20.93 -2.08 8.76
N ILE A 172 22.25 -2.21 8.86
CA ILE A 172 22.94 -2.76 10.04
C ILE A 172 23.58 -1.58 10.75
N VAL A 173 23.30 -1.44 12.04
CA VAL A 173 23.70 -0.30 12.86
C VAL A 173 24.32 -0.84 14.14
N GLU A 174 25.45 -0.29 14.58
CA GLU A 174 26.02 -0.62 15.88
C GLU A 174 25.04 -0.23 16.99
N ALA A 175 24.79 -1.13 17.95
CA ALA A 175 23.88 -0.87 19.05
C ALA A 175 24.34 0.32 19.92
N ALA A 176 25.66 0.55 20.02
CA ALA A 176 26.24 1.69 20.73
C ALA A 176 25.83 3.05 20.14
N SER A 177 25.48 3.09 18.85
CA SER A 177 25.01 4.29 18.16
C SER A 177 23.50 4.55 18.33
N LEU A 178 22.76 3.59 18.90
CA LEU A 178 21.34 3.74 19.13
C LEU A 178 21.05 4.68 20.30
N PRO A 179 19.93 5.42 20.25
CA PRO A 179 19.51 6.23 21.38
C PRO A 179 19.29 5.37 22.62
N LYS A 180 19.89 5.77 23.75
CA LYS A 180 19.76 5.05 25.04
C LYS A 180 18.36 5.18 25.66
N SER A 181 17.57 6.16 25.22
CA SER A 181 16.20 6.40 25.67
C SER A 181 15.22 6.19 24.52
N ALA A 182 14.10 5.53 24.79
CA ALA A 182 13.03 5.31 23.82
C ALA A 182 12.47 6.64 23.27
N ASN A 183 12.51 7.70 24.06
CA ASN A 183 11.97 9.03 23.73
C ASN A 183 12.83 9.76 22.68
N LEU A 184 14.05 9.27 22.44
CA LEU A 184 14.99 9.81 21.46
C LEU A 184 14.96 9.01 20.15
N PHE A 185 14.17 7.93 20.08
CA PHE A 185 13.94 7.25 18.82
C PHE A 185 13.05 8.11 17.92
N PRO A 186 13.37 8.18 16.62
CA PRO A 186 12.49 8.79 15.63
C PRO A 186 11.06 8.26 15.71
N ASP A 187 10.08 9.17 15.64
CA ASP A 187 8.66 8.86 15.80
C ASP A 187 7.93 8.64 14.45
N SER A 188 8.63 8.90 13.34
CA SER A 188 8.13 8.71 11.99
C SER A 188 8.96 7.72 11.19
N TYR A 189 8.32 7.09 10.19
CA TYR A 189 9.01 6.18 9.27
C TYR A 189 10.21 6.85 8.60
N MET A 190 10.05 8.11 8.20
CA MET A 190 11.06 8.85 7.43
C MET A 190 12.27 9.15 8.29
N GLU A 191 12.07 9.72 9.47
CA GLU A 191 13.16 10.03 10.39
C GLU A 191 13.87 8.75 10.86
N LEU A 192 13.15 7.65 11.07
CA LEU A 192 13.75 6.38 11.46
C LEU A 192 14.61 5.78 10.34
N SER A 193 14.13 5.85 9.09
CA SER A 193 14.87 5.38 7.92
C SER A 193 16.13 6.22 7.68
N GLU A 194 16.02 7.56 7.79
CA GLU A 194 17.18 8.44 7.69
C GLU A 194 18.19 8.21 8.82
N PHE A 195 17.72 8.05 10.05
CA PHE A 195 18.57 7.73 11.19
C PHE A 195 19.35 6.43 10.93
N ALA A 196 18.63 5.36 10.57
CA ALA A 196 19.23 4.06 10.29
C ALA A 196 20.23 4.15 9.13
N GLY A 197 19.88 4.85 8.04
CA GLY A 197 20.78 5.04 6.91
C GLY A 197 22.03 5.85 7.23
N LYS A 198 21.92 6.91 8.06
CA LYS A 198 23.06 7.73 8.51
C LYS A 198 24.00 6.99 9.47
N LYS A 199 23.48 6.02 10.23
CA LYS A 199 24.23 5.22 11.20
C LYS A 199 24.58 3.83 10.69
N ALA A 200 24.17 3.50 9.46
CA ALA A 200 24.43 2.20 8.88
C ALA A 200 25.93 2.05 8.67
N ILE A 201 26.46 0.95 9.17
CA ILE A 201 27.79 0.51 8.76
C ILE A 201 27.66 -0.06 7.35
N SER A 202 28.61 0.29 6.48
CA SER A 202 28.75 -0.38 5.20
C SER A 202 29.72 -1.53 5.44
N PRO A 203 29.26 -2.80 5.50
CA PRO A 203 30.17 -3.92 5.47
C PRO A 203 30.84 -3.93 4.10
N SER A 204 31.98 -3.25 4.01
CA SER A 204 32.84 -3.22 2.84
C SER A 204 33.29 -4.66 2.57
N LEU A 205 32.90 -5.19 1.41
CA LEU A 205 33.27 -6.54 0.96
C LEU A 205 34.80 -6.74 0.86
N ASN A 206 35.59 -5.66 0.90
CA ASN A 206 37.02 -5.65 0.64
C ASN A 206 37.86 -4.84 1.65
N GLU A 207 37.27 -4.21 2.69
CA GLU A 207 38.10 -3.61 3.73
C GLU A 207 38.40 -4.69 4.76
N ILE A 208 39.66 -5.08 4.76
CA ILE A 208 40.29 -5.83 5.83
C ILE A 208 40.10 -4.96 7.08
N PHE A 209 39.10 -5.28 7.91
CA PHE A 209 39.08 -4.83 9.29
C PHE A 209 40.32 -5.45 9.92
N ALA A 210 41.40 -4.67 9.92
CA ALA A 210 42.67 -5.07 10.51
C ALA A 210 42.43 -5.32 12.00
N GLU A 211 42.83 -6.51 12.42
CA GLU A 211 43.24 -6.86 13.79
C GLU A 211 42.15 -6.77 14.89
N GLU A 212 41.69 -7.97 15.30
CA GLU A 212 41.37 -8.37 16.68
C GLU A 212 40.27 -7.62 17.48
N THR A 213 39.63 -6.55 16.99
CA THR A 213 38.73 -5.73 17.83
C THR A 213 37.21 -5.87 17.62
N GLU A 214 36.71 -6.63 16.64
CA GLU A 214 35.26 -6.77 16.38
C GLU A 214 34.68 -8.16 16.72
N GLU A 215 35.27 -8.88 17.66
CA GLU A 215 34.63 -10.10 18.16
C GLU A 215 33.37 -9.77 18.98
N ASN A 216 32.20 -10.12 18.42
CA ASN A 216 30.89 -10.09 19.10
C ASN A 216 30.36 -8.69 19.49
N MET A 217 30.44 -7.74 18.57
CA MET A 217 29.75 -6.46 18.72
C MET A 217 28.22 -6.64 18.76
N GLU A 218 27.56 -5.80 19.56
CA GLU A 218 26.10 -5.73 19.58
C GLU A 218 25.62 -4.81 18.45
N TYR A 219 24.71 -5.32 17.64
CA TYR A 219 24.16 -4.61 16.49
C TYR A 219 22.63 -4.63 16.52
N ALA A 220 22.05 -3.68 15.79
CA ALA A 220 20.65 -3.64 15.44
C ALA A 220 20.49 -3.70 13.93
N VAL A 221 19.60 -4.58 13.49
CA VAL A 221 19.25 -4.76 12.09
C VAL A 221 17.85 -4.24 11.87
N PHE A 222 17.77 -3.18 11.08
CA PHE A 222 16.52 -2.56 10.68
C PHE A 222 16.12 -3.11 9.31
N VAL A 223 14.87 -3.53 9.19
CA VAL A 223 14.26 -3.99 7.95
C VAL A 223 13.03 -3.12 7.69
N PHE A 224 13.15 -2.20 6.74
CA PHE A 224 12.08 -1.31 6.31
C PHE A 224 11.36 -1.92 5.13
N LEU A 225 10.02 -1.93 5.14
CA LEU A 225 9.24 -2.18 3.92
C LEU A 225 9.01 -0.87 3.20
N LEU A 226 9.39 -0.80 1.93
CA LEU A 226 9.17 0.37 1.08
C LEU A 226 7.71 0.51 0.68
N ASP A 227 7.01 -0.60 0.48
CA ASP A 227 5.61 -0.61 0.07
C ASP A 227 4.66 -0.66 1.27
N ARG A 228 3.54 0.08 1.16
CA ARG A 228 2.44 -0.01 2.12
C ARG A 228 1.80 -1.39 2.05
N ILE A 229 1.77 -2.10 3.17
CA ILE A 229 1.17 -3.43 3.32
C ILE A 229 -0.13 -3.37 4.12
N SER A 230 -0.93 -4.43 4.03
CA SER A 230 -2.24 -4.42 4.68
C SER A 230 -2.15 -4.54 6.20
N PRO A 231 -3.16 -4.04 6.94
CA PRO A 231 -3.18 -4.10 8.40
C PRO A 231 -3.07 -5.52 8.94
N SER A 232 -3.67 -6.51 8.26
CA SER A 232 -3.61 -7.92 8.70
C SER A 232 -2.42 -8.72 8.16
N ALA A 233 -1.54 -8.11 7.35
CA ALA A 233 -0.29 -8.75 6.91
C ALA A 233 0.63 -9.02 8.12
N LYS A 234 1.69 -9.81 7.94
CA LYS A 234 2.72 -10.00 8.97
C LYS A 234 4.11 -9.87 8.37
N LEU A 235 4.92 -9.03 9.00
CA LEU A 235 6.37 -8.99 8.80
C LEU A 235 7.03 -9.77 9.94
N GLN A 236 8.03 -10.58 9.61
CA GLN A 236 8.87 -11.25 10.58
C GLN A 236 10.32 -11.10 10.18
N VAL A 237 11.16 -10.55 11.06
CA VAL A 237 12.62 -10.55 10.86
C VAL A 237 13.18 -11.73 11.63
N LYS A 238 13.93 -12.59 10.93
CA LYS A 238 14.45 -13.85 11.46
C LYS A 238 15.92 -14.03 11.13
N VAL A 239 16.61 -14.80 11.97
CA VAL A 239 17.99 -15.26 11.73
C VAL A 239 18.04 -16.78 11.70
N SER A 240 18.76 -17.36 10.74
CA SER A 240 18.97 -18.82 10.67
C SER A 240 20.18 -19.18 9.80
N THR A 241 20.82 -20.31 10.04
CA THR A 241 21.87 -20.87 9.15
C THR A 241 21.33 -21.38 7.81
N ASN A 242 20.06 -21.80 7.76
CA ASN A 242 19.44 -22.22 6.50
C ASN A 242 19.21 -20.99 5.60
N ARG A 243 19.62 -21.01 4.33
CA ARG A 243 19.49 -19.87 3.41
C ARG A 243 18.07 -19.58 2.90
N THR A 244 17.22 -20.59 2.77
CA THR A 244 15.94 -20.52 2.02
C THR A 244 14.70 -20.68 2.91
N SER A 245 14.86 -21.27 4.09
CA SER A 245 13.77 -21.54 5.03
C SER A 245 13.06 -20.26 5.49
N ILE A 246 11.75 -20.34 5.72
CA ILE A 246 10.98 -19.28 6.39
C ILE A 246 11.08 -19.34 7.92
N TYR A 247 11.76 -20.35 8.46
CA TYR A 247 11.97 -20.54 9.91
C TYR A 247 13.29 -19.90 10.37
N GLY A 248 13.37 -19.56 11.66
CA GLY A 248 14.53 -18.93 12.26
C GLY A 248 14.23 -18.29 13.62
N TYR A 249 15.28 -17.88 14.31
CA TYR A 249 15.22 -17.14 15.57
C TYR A 249 14.62 -15.74 15.37
N LYS A 250 13.73 -15.33 16.29
CA LYS A 250 13.01 -14.03 16.20
C LYS A 250 12.66 -13.40 17.56
N LYS A 251 13.18 -13.92 18.67
CA LYS A 251 12.70 -13.52 20.02
C LYS A 251 13.06 -12.07 20.37
N ALA A 252 14.15 -11.55 19.81
CA ALA A 252 14.61 -10.17 20.02
C ALA A 252 14.13 -9.18 18.95
N THR A 253 13.06 -9.49 18.22
CA THR A 253 12.55 -8.64 17.15
C THR A 253 11.40 -7.74 17.64
N ARG A 254 11.56 -6.43 17.47
CA ARG A 254 10.49 -5.42 17.60
C ARG A 254 9.92 -5.06 16.24
N TYR A 255 8.64 -4.68 16.21
CA TYR A 255 7.98 -4.24 14.98
C TYR A 255 7.30 -2.90 15.22
N LEU A 256 7.52 -1.97 14.30
CA LEU A 256 6.86 -0.67 14.25
C LEU A 256 5.97 -0.62 13.01
N ASP A 257 4.80 -0.01 13.14
CA ASP A 257 3.82 0.14 12.06
C ASP A 257 3.48 1.62 11.89
N PHE A 258 3.91 2.19 10.77
CA PHE A 258 3.61 3.55 10.37
C PHE A 258 2.54 3.50 9.29
N ASN A 259 1.28 3.26 9.67
CA ASN A 259 0.14 3.23 8.74
C ASN A 259 0.32 2.27 7.54
N GLY A 260 0.86 1.07 7.80
CA GLY A 260 1.11 0.04 6.81
C GLY A 260 2.53 0.04 6.23
N TRP A 261 3.36 1.07 6.50
CA TRP A 261 4.81 0.96 6.30
C TRP A 261 5.45 0.39 7.55
N ARG A 262 5.90 -0.86 7.48
CA ARG A 262 6.40 -1.58 8.66
C ARG A 262 7.90 -1.64 8.71
N VAL A 263 8.40 -1.60 9.94
CA VAL A 263 9.82 -1.75 10.25
C VAL A 263 9.96 -2.91 11.22
N GLY A 264 10.83 -3.86 10.89
CA GLY A 264 11.29 -4.89 11.83
C GLY A 264 12.68 -4.53 12.34
N ILE A 265 12.87 -4.60 13.65
CA ILE A 265 14.14 -4.27 14.30
C ILE A 265 14.58 -5.49 15.09
N LEU A 266 15.65 -6.14 14.67
CA LEU A 266 16.27 -7.24 15.40
C LEU A 266 17.55 -6.75 16.06
N THR A 267 17.68 -6.98 17.37
CA THR A 267 18.92 -6.71 18.11
C THR A 267 19.62 -8.01 18.46
N GLY A 268 20.95 -7.99 18.50
CA GLY A 268 21.75 -9.12 18.93
C GLY A 268 23.24 -8.92 18.70
N GLN A 269 24.03 -9.81 19.29
CA GLN A 269 25.47 -9.88 19.07
C GLN A 269 25.76 -10.80 17.88
N PHE A 270 26.53 -10.31 16.91
CA PHE A 270 27.01 -11.10 15.77
C PHE A 270 28.34 -10.54 15.25
N SER A 271 29.11 -11.33 14.53
CA SER A 271 30.33 -10.86 13.86
C SER A 271 30.04 -10.53 12.39
N LEU A 272 30.69 -9.51 11.85
CA LEU A 272 30.66 -9.18 10.43
C LEU A 272 31.92 -9.67 9.70
N SER A 273 33.01 -9.94 10.43
CA SER A 273 34.25 -10.47 9.90
C SER A 273 34.14 -12.00 9.76
N GLY A 274 34.28 -12.49 8.53
CA GLY A 274 33.98 -13.88 8.16
C GLY A 274 35.16 -14.68 7.63
N TRP A 275 36.39 -14.40 8.09
CA TRP A 275 37.60 -14.97 7.48
C TRP A 275 37.84 -16.44 7.85
N ASP A 276 37.37 -16.91 9.01
CA ASP A 276 37.52 -18.32 9.41
C ASP A 276 36.18 -19.01 9.72
N GLN A 277 35.59 -19.53 8.63
CA GLN A 277 34.69 -20.69 8.52
C GLN A 277 33.75 -21.01 9.72
N ALA A 278 32.54 -20.43 9.65
CA ALA A 278 31.30 -21.11 10.02
C ALA A 278 30.25 -20.91 8.92
N GLU A 279 29.21 -21.74 8.87
CA GLU A 279 28.06 -21.50 8.00
C GLU A 279 27.50 -20.09 8.24
N PRO A 280 27.24 -19.29 7.18
CA PRO A 280 26.71 -17.94 7.35
C PRO A 280 25.34 -17.98 8.02
N LEU A 281 25.12 -17.08 8.97
CA LEU A 281 23.81 -16.74 9.50
C LEU A 281 23.09 -15.84 8.51
N TYR A 282 21.91 -16.25 8.08
CA TYR A 282 21.08 -15.43 7.20
C TYR A 282 20.08 -14.65 8.02
N LEU A 283 20.16 -13.32 7.94
CA LEU A 283 19.06 -12.46 8.33
C LEU A 283 18.03 -12.39 7.21
N LYS A 284 16.75 -12.52 7.56
CA LYS A 284 15.65 -12.68 6.62
C LYS A 284 14.48 -11.83 7.01
N ALA A 285 13.92 -11.15 6.01
CA ALA A 285 12.59 -10.58 6.07
C ALA A 285 11.60 -11.62 5.53
N VAL A 286 10.75 -12.15 6.39
CA VAL A 286 9.66 -13.07 6.03
C VAL A 286 8.35 -12.32 6.06
N PHE A 287 7.62 -12.36 4.95
CA PHE A 287 6.35 -11.67 4.79
C PHE A 287 5.23 -12.65 4.55
N MET A 288 4.12 -12.42 5.25
CA MET A 288 2.84 -13.09 5.01
C MET A 288 1.83 -12.04 4.58
N PRO A 289 1.27 -12.12 3.37
CA PRO A 289 0.26 -11.18 2.92
C PRO A 289 -0.99 -11.21 3.81
N GLY A 290 -1.66 -10.07 3.97
CA GLY A 290 -2.88 -9.97 4.77
C GLY A 290 -4.11 -10.53 4.07
N LYS A 291 -5.21 -10.64 4.81
CA LYS A 291 -6.51 -11.15 4.34
C LYS A 291 -7.10 -10.33 3.19
N GLU A 292 -6.74 -9.05 3.12
CA GLU A 292 -7.23 -8.06 2.15
C GLU A 292 -6.70 -8.32 0.72
N VAL A 293 -5.67 -9.15 0.56
CA VAL A 293 -5.05 -9.40 -0.76
C VAL A 293 -5.41 -10.78 -1.35
N GLY A 294 -6.30 -11.55 -0.71
CA GLY A 294 -6.81 -12.83 -1.21
C GLY A 294 -6.70 -14.01 -0.24
N LYS A 295 -7.18 -15.19 -0.70
CA LYS A 295 -7.26 -16.41 0.13
C LYS A 295 -5.92 -17.11 0.34
N MET A 296 -5.10 -17.25 -0.71
CA MET A 296 -3.77 -17.86 -0.61
C MET A 296 -2.75 -16.85 -0.09
N ARG A 297 -2.21 -17.11 1.10
CA ARG A 297 -1.31 -16.18 1.80
C ARG A 297 -0.09 -16.91 2.35
N PRO A 298 0.68 -17.63 1.51
CA PRO A 298 1.87 -18.31 1.98
C PRO A 298 2.88 -17.28 2.50
N SER A 299 3.51 -17.60 3.63
CA SER A 299 4.67 -16.85 4.08
C SER A 299 5.82 -17.05 3.10
N ARG A 300 6.56 -16.00 2.79
CA ARG A 300 7.71 -16.04 1.89
C ARG A 300 8.84 -15.15 2.37
N VAL A 301 10.06 -15.50 2.01
CA VAL A 301 11.22 -14.62 2.18
C VAL A 301 11.14 -13.53 1.11
N ILE A 302 11.15 -12.27 1.53
CA ILE A 302 11.14 -11.08 0.65
C ILE A 302 12.47 -10.32 0.65
N GLY A 303 13.35 -10.61 1.62
CA GLY A 303 14.68 -10.02 1.73
C GLY A 303 15.59 -10.94 2.51
N ARG A 304 16.87 -10.96 2.16
CA ARG A 304 17.88 -11.81 2.79
C ARG A 304 19.24 -11.15 2.75
N TYR A 305 19.96 -11.25 3.86
CA TYR A 305 21.34 -10.81 4.00
C TYR A 305 22.14 -11.89 4.72
N ALA A 306 23.38 -12.13 4.30
CA ALA A 306 24.28 -13.11 4.93
C ALA A 306 25.20 -12.40 5.91
N ILE A 307 25.31 -12.93 7.12
CA ILE A 307 26.15 -12.48 8.22
C ILE A 307 27.03 -13.67 8.61
N HIS A 308 28.29 -13.46 8.94
CA HIS A 308 29.17 -14.56 9.35
C HIS A 308 28.98 -14.88 10.84
N LYS A 309 29.09 -16.16 11.21
CA LYS A 309 28.90 -16.63 12.59
C LYS A 309 30.25 -16.88 13.24
N THR A 310 30.45 -16.41 14.47
CA THR A 310 31.51 -16.90 15.35
C THR A 310 30.96 -18.03 16.24
N GLU A 311 31.70 -19.12 16.37
CA GLU A 311 31.48 -20.05 17.47
C GLU A 311 32.10 -19.45 18.74
N SER A 312 31.33 -19.39 19.83
CA SER A 312 31.88 -19.11 21.15
C SER A 312 32.85 -20.24 21.48
N MET A 313 34.16 -19.97 21.40
CA MET A 313 35.14 -20.84 22.01
C MET A 313 34.86 -20.87 23.52
N LYS A 314 34.32 -21.98 24.02
CA LYS A 314 34.34 -22.25 25.45
C LYS A 314 35.80 -22.30 25.88
N SER A 315 36.22 -21.35 26.71
CA SER A 315 37.51 -21.43 27.40
C SER A 315 37.57 -22.75 28.15
N LYS A 316 38.53 -23.61 27.79
CA LYS A 316 38.92 -24.76 28.60
C LYS A 316 39.81 -24.30 29.74
#